data_AF-A0A947R666-F1
#
_entry.id   AF-A0A947R666-F1
#
_cell.length_a   1.000
_cell.length_b   1.000
_cell.length_c   1.000
_cell.angle_alpha   90.00
_cell.angle_beta   90.00
_cell.angle_gamma   90.00
#
_symmetry.space_group_name_H-M   'P 1'
#
loop_
_entity.id
_entity.type
_entity.pdbx_description
1 polymer ?
#
loop_
_entity_poly.entity_id
_entity_poly.type
_entity_poly.pdbx_seq_one_letter_code
_entity_poly.pdbx_strand_id
1 'polypeptide(L)'
;MSEKDKGINPLLNIFRTEWIYLGERRKFFVLSTGLFLIAGLITLMNPLVIGLIFNSIQESITSDAELKKLISMIFLLLGLNVGFQIFHCSGRILEELTGFHVHRHYTNEKIRRILELPVKWHKDNHSGDTIDKLNRARNSVKSVSSSLIFQV
;
A
#
# COMPACT_ATOMS: atom_id res chain seq x y z
N MET A 1 2.69 -18.92 20.48
CA MET A 1 2.46 -17.50 20.85
C MET A 1 3.07 -17.32 22.22
N SER A 2 4.04 -16.41 22.42
CA SER A 2 4.57 -16.19 23.77
C SER A 2 3.51 -15.51 24.63
N GLU A 3 3.51 -15.71 25.95
CA GLU A 3 2.51 -15.10 26.84
C GLU A 3 2.42 -13.56 26.75
N LYS A 4 3.45 -12.89 26.21
CA LYS A 4 3.46 -11.45 25.95
C LYS A 4 2.47 -10.97 24.88
N ASP A 5 1.95 -11.84 24.01
CA ASP A 5 1.07 -11.44 22.89
C ASP A 5 -0.43 -11.41 23.25
N LYS A 6 -0.81 -11.80 24.48
CA LYS A 6 -2.24 -11.90 24.88
C LYS A 6 -2.96 -10.56 25.05
N GLY A 7 -2.27 -9.42 24.93
CA GLY A 7 -2.86 -8.07 25.07
C GLY A 7 -2.64 -7.13 23.87
N ILE A 8 -2.01 -7.59 22.79
CA ILE A 8 -1.72 -6.73 21.64
C ILE A 8 -2.96 -6.69 20.73
N ASN A 9 -3.40 -5.48 20.37
CA ASN A 9 -4.47 -5.28 19.41
C ASN A 9 -4.22 -6.13 18.14
N PRO A 10 -5.19 -6.96 17.70
CA PRO A 10 -5.02 -7.82 16.53
C PRO A 10 -4.50 -7.11 15.29
N LEU A 11 -4.89 -5.84 15.08
CA LEU A 11 -4.41 -5.02 13.96
C LEU A 11 -2.92 -4.69 14.09
N LEU A 12 -2.48 -4.25 15.28
CA LEU A 12 -1.08 -3.96 15.56
C LEU A 12 -0.20 -5.20 15.37
N ASN A 13 -0.73 -6.38 15.69
CA ASN A 13 0.00 -7.62 15.48
C ASN A 13 0.22 -7.93 13.99
N ILE A 14 -0.72 -7.59 13.10
CA ILE A 14 -0.56 -7.79 11.66
C ILE A 14 0.48 -6.82 11.10
N PHE A 15 0.42 -5.54 11.45
CA PHE A 15 1.44 -4.55 11.03
C PHE A 15 2.83 -4.91 11.54
N ARG A 16 2.93 -5.36 12.80
CA ARG A 16 4.19 -5.85 13.36
C ARG A 16 4.71 -7.06 12.59
N THR A 17 3.82 -7.99 12.25
CA THR A 17 4.16 -9.18 11.46
C THR A 17 4.71 -8.76 10.10
N GLU A 18 3.99 -7.93 9.35
CA GLU A 18 4.45 -7.37 8.08
C GLU A 18 5.83 -6.72 8.20
N TRP A 19 6.03 -5.84 9.18
CA TRP A 19 7.30 -5.16 9.39
C TRP A 19 8.49 -6.10 9.66
N ILE A 20 8.24 -7.18 10.39
CA ILE A 20 9.24 -8.24 10.63
C ILE A 20 9.55 -8.96 9.31
N TYR A 21 8.53 -9.38 8.57
CA TYR A 21 8.67 -10.15 7.33
C TYR A 21 9.12 -9.34 6.11
N LEU A 22 9.06 -8.00 6.17
CA LEU A 22 9.68 -7.11 5.18
C LEU A 22 11.21 -7.26 5.17
N GLY A 23 11.84 -7.53 6.32
CA GLY A 23 13.29 -7.72 6.43
C GLY A 23 14.10 -6.58 5.79
N GLU A 24 14.96 -6.91 4.84
CA GLU A 24 15.79 -5.94 4.10
C GLU A 24 14.98 -5.06 3.13
N ARG A 25 13.78 -5.50 2.73
CA ARG A 25 12.91 -4.78 1.78
C ARG A 25 12.14 -3.62 2.41
N ARG A 26 12.35 -3.32 3.69
CA ARG A 26 11.78 -2.14 4.37
C ARG A 26 12.03 -0.84 3.61
N LYS A 27 13.18 -0.71 2.93
CA LYS A 27 13.49 0.47 2.11
C LYS A 27 12.50 0.66 0.96
N PHE A 28 12.09 -0.43 0.31
CA PHE A 28 11.12 -0.39 -0.78
C PHE A 28 9.71 -0.07 -0.28
N PHE A 29 9.34 -0.54 0.92
CA PHE A 29 8.09 -0.17 1.57
C PHE A 29 8.05 1.34 1.94
N VAL A 30 9.16 1.88 2.47
CA VAL A 30 9.26 3.32 2.74
C VAL A 30 9.23 4.13 1.44
N LEU A 31 9.88 3.63 0.38
CA LEU A 31 9.84 4.26 -0.94
C LEU A 31 8.42 4.26 -1.53
N SER A 32 7.70 3.14 -1.50
CA SER A 32 6.30 3.09 -1.98
C SER A 32 5.41 4.04 -1.20
N THR A 33 5.57 4.09 0.13
CA THR A 33 4.88 5.07 1.00
C THR A 33 5.17 6.51 0.56
N GLY A 34 6.43 6.84 0.27
CA GLY A 34 6.82 8.16 -0.22
C GLY A 34 6.20 8.50 -1.59
N LEU A 35 6.14 7.52 -2.50
CA LEU A 35 5.50 7.70 -3.81
C LEU A 35 4.00 7.97 -3.68
N PHE A 36 3.29 7.26 -2.81
CA PHE A 36 1.88 7.51 -2.53
C PHE A 36 1.65 8.88 -1.86
N LEU A 37 2.57 9.31 -0.99
CA LEU A 37 2.50 10.63 -0.37
C LEU A 37 2.61 11.74 -1.43
N ILE A 38 3.54 11.60 -2.38
CA ILE A 38 3.68 12.52 -3.53
C ILE A 38 2.42 12.49 -4.40
N ALA A 39 1.90 11.31 -4.74
CA ALA A 39 0.66 11.17 -5.50
C ALA A 39 -0.51 11.86 -4.80
N GLY A 40 -0.65 11.70 -3.48
CA GLY A 40 -1.66 12.39 -2.67
C GLY A 40 -1.53 13.91 -2.71
N LEU A 41 -0.30 14.45 -2.64
CA LEU A 41 -0.05 15.88 -2.79
C LEU A 41 -0.47 16.40 -4.17
N ILE A 42 -0.17 15.65 -5.23
CA ILE A 42 -0.60 16.00 -6.61
C ILE A 42 -2.13 16.03 -6.70
N THR A 43 -2.82 15.05 -6.11
CA THR A 43 -4.28 15.01 -6.09
C THR A 43 -4.88 16.23 -5.39
N LEU A 44 -4.24 16.74 -4.33
CA LEU A 44 -4.66 17.96 -3.65
C LEU A 44 -4.46 19.23 -4.49
N MET A 45 -3.56 19.23 -5.48
CA MET A 45 -3.36 20.35 -6.40
C MET A 45 -4.46 20.45 -7.47
N ASN A 46 -5.12 19.34 -7.82
CA ASN A 46 -6.18 19.33 -8.84
C ASN A 46 -7.31 20.34 -8.59
N PRO A 47 -7.98 20.38 -7.42
CA PRO A 47 -9.06 21.34 -7.17
C PRO A 47 -8.57 22.80 -7.22
N LEU A 48 -7.32 23.06 -6.80
CA LEU A 48 -6.73 24.39 -6.88
C LEU A 48 -6.58 24.84 -8.34
N VAL A 49 -5.97 24.01 -9.19
CA VAL A 49 -5.78 24.34 -10.62
C VAL A 49 -7.12 24.46 -11.33
N ILE A 50 -8.08 23.57 -11.04
CA ILE A 50 -9.44 23.66 -11.59
C ILE A 50 -10.10 24.98 -11.17
N GLY A 51 -10.02 25.37 -9.89
CA GLY A 51 -10.56 26.65 -9.42
C GLY A 51 -9.95 27.86 -10.14
N LEU A 52 -8.63 27.85 -10.36
CA LEU A 52 -7.94 28.91 -11.10
C LEU A 52 -8.37 28.99 -12.57
N ILE A 53 -8.60 27.84 -13.21
CA ILE A 53 -9.15 27.75 -14.58
C ILE A 53 -10.55 28.37 -14.61
N PHE A 54 -11.43 27.98 -13.69
CA PHE A 54 -12.79 28.51 -13.63
C PHE A 54 -12.81 30.03 -13.43
N ASN A 55 -12.00 30.54 -12.50
CA ASN A 55 -11.89 31.98 -12.26
C ASN A 55 -11.42 32.72 -13.52
N SER A 56 -10.45 32.16 -14.25
CA SER A 56 -9.92 32.77 -15.48
C SER A 56 -10.88 32.72 -16.67
N ILE A 57 -11.89 31.84 -16.64
CA ILE A 57 -12.96 31.80 -17.64
C ILE A 57 -14.06 32.80 -17.29
N GLN A 58 -14.32 33.02 -15.99
CA GLN A 58 -15.32 33.97 -15.51
C GLN A 58 -14.87 35.42 -15.68
N GLU A 59 -13.60 35.69 -15.44
CA GLU A 59 -12.95 36.94 -15.86
C GLU A 59 -12.88 36.91 -17.39
N SER A 60 -13.60 37.81 -18.06
CA SER A 60 -13.64 37.83 -19.53
C SER A 60 -12.23 37.92 -20.12
N ILE A 61 -11.86 36.97 -20.97
CA ILE A 61 -10.54 36.91 -21.61
C ILE A 61 -10.47 38.01 -22.68
N THR A 62 -9.60 38.99 -22.47
CA THR A 62 -9.46 40.17 -23.35
C THR A 62 -8.10 40.25 -24.03
N SER A 63 -7.12 39.45 -23.58
CA SER A 63 -5.76 39.46 -24.14
C SER A 63 -5.23 38.07 -24.52
N ASP A 64 -4.35 38.02 -25.50
CA ASP A 64 -3.61 36.81 -25.88
C ASP A 64 -2.80 36.23 -24.71
N ALA A 65 -2.34 37.08 -23.78
CA ALA A 65 -1.61 36.67 -22.61
C ALA A 65 -2.49 35.87 -21.63
N GLU A 66 -3.73 36.32 -21.40
CA GLU A 66 -4.72 35.61 -20.59
C GLU A 66 -5.10 34.27 -21.22
N LEU A 67 -5.29 34.23 -22.54
CA LEU A 67 -5.57 32.98 -23.27
C LEU A 67 -4.42 31.97 -23.13
N LYS A 68 -3.17 32.42 -23.28
CA LYS A 68 -1.98 31.55 -23.09
C LYS A 68 -1.87 31.03 -21.66
N LYS A 69 -2.18 31.86 -20.67
CA LYS A 69 -2.21 31.46 -19.25
C LYS A 69 -3.29 30.40 -19.00
N LEU A 70 -4.49 30.56 -19.56
CA LEU A 70 -5.55 29.56 -19.45
C LEU A 70 -5.11 28.22 -20.06
N ILE A 71 -4.56 28.25 -21.27
CA ILE A 71 -4.04 27.05 -21.95
C ILE A 71 -2.95 26.39 -21.12
N SER A 72 -2.02 27.15 -20.54
CA SER A 72 -0.95 26.58 -19.70
C SER A 72 -1.49 25.93 -18.42
N MET A 73 -2.55 26.48 -17.81
CA MET A 73 -3.21 25.84 -16.66
C MET A 73 -3.93 24.54 -17.04
N ILE A 74 -4.52 24.46 -18.24
CA ILE A 74 -5.11 23.22 -18.76
C ILE A 74 -4.03 22.16 -18.98
N PHE A 75 -2.89 22.54 -19.57
CA PHE A 75 -1.74 21.63 -19.70
C PHE A 75 -1.13 21.24 -18.36
N LEU A 76 -1.12 22.15 -17.38
CA LEU A 76 -0.72 21.84 -16.02
C LEU A 76 -1.64 20.78 -15.40
N LEU A 77 -2.95 20.88 -15.61
CA LEU A 77 -3.91 19.87 -15.13
C LEU A 77 -3.64 18.49 -15.75
N LEU A 78 -3.33 18.45 -17.06
CA LEU A 78 -2.89 17.21 -17.72
C LEU A 78 -1.58 16.69 -17.11
N GLY A 79 -0.62 17.57 -16.88
CA GLY A 79 0.66 17.23 -16.25
C GLY A 79 0.50 16.67 -14.83
N LEU A 80 -0.41 17.23 -14.03
CA LEU A 80 -0.75 16.72 -12.70
C LEU A 80 -1.39 15.33 -12.81
N ASN A 81 -2.29 15.10 -13.76
CA ASN A 81 -2.91 13.78 -13.95
C ASN A 81 -1.87 12.71 -14.33
N VAL A 82 -1.00 13.01 -15.29
CA VAL A 82 0.10 12.12 -15.69
C VAL A 82 1.08 11.90 -14.52
N GLY A 83 1.44 12.98 -13.82
CA GLY A 83 2.31 12.92 -12.65
C GLY A 83 1.74 12.00 -11.57
N PHE A 84 0.47 12.17 -11.23
CA PHE A 84 -0.24 11.29 -10.30
C PHE A 84 -0.11 9.83 -10.73
N GLN A 85 -0.43 9.52 -11.99
CA GLN A 85 -0.42 8.15 -12.49
C GLN A 85 0.98 7.51 -12.40
N ILE A 86 2.04 8.28 -12.69
CA ILE A 86 3.42 7.78 -12.61
C ILE A 86 3.78 7.41 -11.18
N PHE A 87 3.59 8.33 -10.23
CA PHE A 87 3.96 8.10 -8.83
C PHE A 87 3.09 7.00 -8.20
N HIS A 88 1.78 7.05 -8.45
CA HIS A 88 0.82 6.08 -7.94
C HIS A 88 1.09 4.67 -8.46
N CYS A 89 1.23 4.50 -9.79
CA CYS A 89 1.48 3.20 -10.39
C CYS A 89 2.83 2.62 -9.96
N SER A 90 3.88 3.46 -9.91
CA SER A 90 5.19 3.03 -9.41
C SER A 90 5.13 2.60 -7.94
N GLY A 91 4.41 3.35 -7.11
CA GLY A 91 4.13 3.00 -5.72
C GLY A 91 3.42 1.67 -5.60
N ARG A 92 2.38 1.44 -6.42
CA ARG A 92 1.59 0.21 -6.45
C ARG A 92 2.42 -1.01 -6.83
N ILE A 93 3.27 -0.91 -7.84
CA ILE A 93 4.16 -2.02 -8.24
C ILE A 93 5.09 -2.39 -7.08
N LEU A 94 5.69 -1.40 -6.42
CA LEU A 94 6.59 -1.65 -5.28
C LEU A 94 5.84 -2.26 -4.08
N GLU A 95 4.66 -1.73 -3.75
CA GLU A 95 3.80 -2.25 -2.69
C GLU A 95 3.48 -3.73 -2.93
N GLU A 96 2.95 -4.09 -4.10
CA GLU A 96 2.58 -5.47 -4.44
C GLU A 96 3.77 -6.42 -4.42
N LEU A 97 4.93 -5.99 -4.91
CA LEU A 97 6.16 -6.79 -4.83
C LEU A 97 6.55 -7.03 -3.37
N THR A 98 6.54 -5.98 -2.53
CA THR A 98 6.85 -6.13 -1.10
C THR A 98 5.83 -7.01 -0.38
N GLY A 99 4.55 -6.86 -0.67
CA GLY A 99 3.48 -7.68 -0.11
C GLY A 99 3.58 -9.15 -0.50
N PHE A 100 3.91 -9.43 -1.76
CA PHE A 100 4.19 -10.79 -2.22
C PHE A 100 5.35 -11.42 -1.44
N HIS A 101 6.44 -10.68 -1.24
CA HIS A 101 7.58 -11.15 -0.46
C HIS A 101 7.19 -11.44 0.99
N VAL A 102 6.49 -10.52 1.65
CA VAL A 102 5.99 -10.70 3.03
C VAL A 102 5.13 -11.96 3.13
N HIS A 103 4.15 -12.11 2.24
CA HIS A 103 3.27 -13.27 2.22
C HIS A 103 4.04 -14.59 2.03
N ARG A 104 5.00 -14.62 1.09
CA ARG A 104 5.83 -15.79 0.81
C ARG A 104 6.69 -16.17 2.03
N HIS A 105 7.41 -15.20 2.61
CA HIS A 105 8.28 -15.46 3.77
C HIS A 105 7.47 -15.91 4.99
N TYR A 106 6.35 -15.24 5.27
CA TYR A 106 5.43 -15.64 6.34
C TYR A 106 4.95 -17.08 6.15
N THR A 107 4.44 -17.41 4.97
CA THR A 107 3.89 -18.73 4.68
C THR A 107 4.94 -19.82 4.82
N ASN A 108 6.11 -19.62 4.22
CA ASN A 108 7.20 -20.61 4.27
C ASN A 108 7.70 -20.85 5.70
N GLU A 109 7.87 -19.78 6.49
CA GLU A 109 8.33 -19.93 7.86
C GLU A 109 7.30 -20.64 8.74
N LYS A 110 6.00 -20.30 8.62
CA LYS A 110 4.96 -20.97 9.41
C LYS A 110 4.81 -22.44 9.04
N ILE A 111 4.85 -22.78 7.75
CA ILE A 111 4.82 -24.18 7.30
C ILE A 111 6.03 -24.93 7.87
N ARG A 112 7.25 -24.40 7.74
CA ARG A 112 8.45 -25.03 8.28
C ARG A 112 8.33 -25.29 9.78
N ARG A 113 7.91 -24.27 10.56
CA ARG A 113 7.72 -24.41 12.01
C ARG A 113 6.69 -25.46 12.38
N ILE A 114 5.60 -25.59 11.60
CA ILE A 114 4.58 -26.63 11.84
C ILE A 114 5.16 -28.01 11.61
N LEU A 115 5.95 -28.20 10.55
CA LEU A 115 6.58 -29.48 10.21
C LEU A 115 7.66 -29.92 11.20
N GLU A 116 8.27 -28.97 11.92
CA GLU A 116 9.27 -29.23 12.96
C GLU A 116 8.66 -29.63 14.32
N LEU A 117 7.33 -29.62 14.45
CA LEU A 117 6.66 -29.98 15.69
C LEU A 117 6.74 -31.50 15.95
N PRO A 118 6.77 -31.93 17.23
CA PRO A 118 6.87 -33.34 17.56
C PRO A 118 5.63 -34.11 17.10
N VAL A 119 5.80 -35.40 16.79
CA VAL A 119 4.70 -36.30 16.35
C VAL A 119 3.49 -36.26 17.29
N LYS A 120 3.72 -36.14 18.60
CA LYS A 120 2.65 -35.98 19.59
C LYS A 120 1.76 -34.76 19.28
N TRP A 121 2.35 -33.62 18.94
CA TRP A 121 1.59 -32.43 18.56
C TRP A 121 0.74 -32.69 17.31
N HIS A 122 1.28 -33.35 16.29
CA HIS A 122 0.53 -33.70 15.09
C HIS A 122 -0.62 -34.70 15.34
N LYS A 123 -0.48 -35.57 16.34
CA LYS A 123 -1.55 -36.47 16.79
C LYS A 123 -2.67 -35.71 17.51
N ASP A 124 -2.29 -34.72 18.32
CA ASP A 124 -3.21 -33.94 19.15
C ASP A 124 -3.85 -32.75 18.40
N ASN A 125 -3.38 -32.42 17.20
CA ASN A 125 -3.88 -31.29 16.39
C ASN A 125 -4.26 -31.77 14.98
N HIS A 126 -5.55 -31.69 14.65
CA HIS A 126 -6.03 -32.06 13.32
C HIS A 126 -5.39 -31.20 12.22
N SER A 127 -4.97 -31.86 11.14
CA SER A 127 -4.34 -31.21 9.98
C SER A 127 -5.26 -30.18 9.34
N GLY A 128 -6.57 -30.47 9.26
CA GLY A 128 -7.60 -29.55 8.78
C GLY A 128 -7.61 -28.22 9.54
N ASP A 129 -7.72 -28.26 10.87
CA ASP A 129 -7.72 -27.07 11.72
C ASP A 129 -6.41 -26.27 11.61
N THR A 130 -5.28 -26.98 11.50
CA THR A 130 -3.96 -26.36 11.36
C THR A 130 -3.83 -25.62 10.03
N ILE A 131 -4.22 -26.27 8.93
CA ILE A 131 -4.19 -25.69 7.58
C ILE A 131 -5.15 -24.50 7.49
N ASP A 132 -6.33 -24.62 8.07
CA ASP A 132 -7.34 -23.57 8.11
C ASP A 132 -6.86 -22.32 8.88
N LYS A 133 -6.26 -22.50 10.07
CA LYS A 133 -5.63 -21.41 10.83
C LYS A 133 -4.47 -20.75 10.06
N LEU A 134 -3.63 -21.55 9.40
CA LEU A 134 -2.55 -21.04 8.56
C LEU A 134 -3.09 -20.24 7.37
N ASN A 135 -4.13 -20.75 6.70
CA ASN A 135 -4.79 -20.09 5.57
C ASN A 135 -5.36 -18.74 5.96
N ARG A 136 -6.11 -18.66 7.06
CA ARG A 136 -6.60 -17.38 7.58
C ARG A 136 -5.46 -16.41 7.83
N ALA A 137 -4.43 -16.85 8.56
CA ALA A 137 -3.33 -15.96 8.92
C ALA A 137 -2.55 -15.46 7.69
N ARG A 138 -2.20 -16.35 6.74
CA ARG A 138 -1.45 -15.95 5.53
C ARG A 138 -2.27 -15.03 4.62
N ASN A 139 -3.59 -15.22 4.55
CA ASN A 139 -4.48 -14.39 3.74
C ASN A 139 -4.66 -13.01 4.37
N SER A 140 -4.82 -12.93 5.69
CA SER A 140 -4.86 -11.65 6.40
C SER A 140 -3.57 -10.85 6.21
N VAL A 141 -2.41 -11.51 6.35
CA VAL A 141 -1.11 -10.85 6.10
C VAL A 141 -1.00 -10.37 4.66
N LYS A 142 -1.35 -11.20 3.67
CA LYS A 142 -1.34 -10.80 2.25
C LYS A 142 -2.23 -9.59 1.97
N SER A 143 -3.45 -9.60 2.51
CA SER A 143 -4.41 -8.53 2.30
C SER A 143 -3.88 -7.19 2.81
N VAL A 144 -3.27 -7.20 4.01
CA VAL A 144 -2.64 -6.01 4.59
C VAL A 144 -1.44 -5.58 3.75
N SER A 145 -0.53 -6.49 3.44
CA SER A 145 0.75 -6.14 2.83
C SER A 145 0.70 -5.74 1.35
N SER A 146 -0.34 -6.14 0.62
CA SER A 146 -0.45 -5.88 -0.82
C SER A 146 -1.49 -4.81 -1.18
N SER A 147 -2.54 -4.62 -0.37
CA SER A 147 -3.74 -3.91 -0.84
C SER A 147 -4.32 -2.91 0.16
N LEU A 148 -4.26 -3.20 1.46
CA LEU A 148 -5.01 -2.45 2.47
C LEU A 148 -4.34 -1.14 2.92
N ILE A 149 -3.03 -1.00 2.74
CA ILE A 149 -2.29 0.15 3.29
C ILE A 149 -2.50 1.40 2.44
N PHE A 150 -2.53 1.26 1.12
CA PHE A 150 -2.64 2.41 0.22
C PHE A 150 -3.78 2.26 -0.79
N GLN A 151 -5.04 2.11 -0.36
CA GLN A 151 -6.22 2.07 -1.27
C GLN A 151 -6.59 3.42 -1.94
N VAL A 152 -5.67 4.39 -1.95
CA VAL A 152 -5.83 5.64 -2.69
C VAL A 152 -5.59 5.38 -4.17
#